data_AF-X0TJI9-F1
#
_entry.id   AF-X0TJI9-F1
#
_cell.length_a   1.000
_cell.length_b   1.000
_cell.length_c   1.000
_cell.angle_alpha   90.00
_cell.angle_beta   90.00
_cell.angle_gamma   90.00
#
_symmetry.space_group_name_H-M   'P 1'
#
loop_
_entity.id
_entity.type
_entity.pdbx_description
1 polymer ?
#
loop_
_entity_poly.entity_id
_entity_poly.type
_entity_poly.pdbx_seq_one_letter_code
_entity_poly.pdbx_strand_id
1 'polypeptide(L)'
;AYYTATHEVIHADDHVGGDRMFTATRDHILDDHKDKLVKGMKIIEGSDDRCGIGSYDDLACLWAMQYVDMITHYRSYVVLRHRGFPKLDFVWDHMQNDFFPPNLLTKIEREKDTRYIFEGIIEQMGEYCLIDALMESSSIGKRAVCRYTV
;
A
#
# COMPACT_ATOMS: atom_id res chain seq x y z
N ALA A 1 -18.26 13.81 -0.74
CA ALA A 1 -19.40 12.93 -1.09
C ALA A 1 -19.08 11.92 -2.21
N TYR A 2 -18.16 12.22 -3.15
CA TYR A 2 -17.80 11.29 -4.25
C TYR A 2 -16.70 10.26 -3.91
N TYR A 3 -15.99 10.42 -2.79
CA TYR A 3 -14.95 9.47 -2.36
C TYR A 3 -15.56 8.19 -1.72
N THR A 4 -16.74 8.32 -1.11
CA THR A 4 -17.41 7.25 -0.35
C THR A 4 -18.10 6.22 -1.25
N ALA A 5 -18.74 6.67 -2.33
CA ALA A 5 -19.48 5.76 -3.23
C ALA A 5 -18.56 4.88 -4.08
N THR A 6 -17.38 5.37 -4.46
CA THR A 6 -16.39 4.58 -5.23
C THR A 6 -15.64 3.60 -4.33
N HIS A 7 -15.48 3.93 -3.04
CA HIS A 7 -14.92 3.03 -2.02
C HIS A 7 -15.86 1.84 -1.76
N GLU A 8 -17.16 2.06 -1.60
CA GLU A 8 -18.13 0.98 -1.31
C GLU A 8 -18.27 -0.07 -2.43
N VAL A 9 -18.08 0.30 -3.69
CA VAL A 9 -18.23 -0.63 -4.82
C VAL A 9 -17.02 -1.55 -5.00
N ILE A 10 -15.81 -1.11 -4.62
CA ILE A 10 -14.60 -1.93 -4.69
C ILE A 10 -14.56 -2.95 -3.53
N HIS A 11 -15.13 -2.60 -2.37
CA HIS A 11 -15.17 -3.47 -1.18
C HIS A 11 -16.32 -4.51 -1.19
N ALA A 12 -17.28 -4.40 -2.12
CA ALA A 12 -18.41 -5.33 -2.20
C ALA A 12 -18.03 -6.75 -2.69
N ASP A 13 -16.90 -6.88 -3.39
CA ASP A 13 -16.43 -8.17 -3.96
C ASP A 13 -15.44 -8.91 -3.03
N ASP A 14 -15.04 -8.30 -1.91
CA ASP A 14 -13.94 -8.78 -1.05
C ASP A 14 -14.38 -9.53 0.22
N HIS A 15 -15.67 -9.91 0.31
CA HIS A 15 -16.31 -10.53 1.49
C HIS A 15 -15.75 -11.89 1.94
N VAL A 16 -14.75 -12.46 1.26
CA VAL A 16 -14.15 -13.75 1.67
C VAL A 16 -12.65 -13.65 1.98
N GLY A 17 -11.93 -12.65 1.45
CA GLY A 17 -10.46 -12.52 1.58
C GLY A 17 -9.96 -11.22 2.21
N GLY A 18 -10.69 -10.12 2.04
CA GLY A 18 -10.30 -8.79 2.52
C GLY A 18 -10.15 -8.72 4.04
N ASP A 19 -11.02 -9.40 4.78
CA ASP A 19 -10.99 -9.43 6.25
C ASP A 19 -9.73 -10.14 6.79
N ARG A 20 -9.27 -11.19 6.11
CA ARG A 20 -8.07 -11.94 6.51
C ARG A 20 -6.79 -11.16 6.20
N MET A 21 -6.69 -10.55 5.01
CA MET A 21 -5.53 -9.73 4.65
C MET A 21 -5.44 -8.49 5.52
N PHE A 22 -6.57 -7.80 5.77
CA PHE A 22 -6.62 -6.66 6.68
C PHE A 22 -6.16 -7.04 8.09
N THR A 23 -6.75 -8.07 8.68
CA THR A 23 -6.44 -8.49 10.05
C THR A 23 -4.99 -8.92 10.18
N ALA A 24 -4.48 -9.76 9.26
CA ALA A 24 -3.10 -10.23 9.31
C ALA A 24 -2.09 -9.09 9.09
N THR A 25 -2.39 -8.14 8.21
CA THR A 25 -1.54 -6.96 8.00
C THR A 25 -1.53 -6.05 9.22
N ARG A 26 -2.68 -5.82 9.85
CA ARG A 26 -2.78 -5.02 11.08
C ARG A 26 -1.96 -5.65 12.19
N ASP A 27 -2.10 -6.95 12.40
CA ASP A 27 -1.41 -7.68 13.46
C ASP A 27 0.12 -7.62 13.23
N HIS A 28 0.58 -7.83 11.98
CA HIS A 28 1.98 -7.63 11.60
C HIS A 28 2.51 -6.23 11.90
N ILE A 29 1.74 -5.18 11.60
CA ILE A 29 2.13 -3.80 11.91
C ILE A 29 2.29 -3.59 13.43
N LEU A 30 1.37 -4.14 14.22
CA LEU A 30 1.38 -4.01 15.68
C LEU A 30 2.56 -4.75 16.32
N ASP A 31 2.87 -5.94 15.81
CA ASP A 31 3.90 -6.81 16.35
C ASP A 31 5.32 -6.38 15.91
N ASP A 32 5.52 -6.12 14.62
CA ASP A 32 6.85 -5.96 14.04
C ASP A 32 7.26 -4.49 13.82
N HIS A 33 6.29 -3.57 13.73
CA HIS A 33 6.55 -2.18 13.32
C HIS A 33 6.20 -1.13 14.38
N LYS A 34 6.28 -1.51 15.66
CA LYS A 34 5.99 -0.63 16.80
C LYS A 34 6.78 0.68 16.80
N ASP A 35 8.04 0.68 16.35
CA ASP A 35 8.85 1.91 16.28
C ASP A 35 8.30 2.92 15.27
N LYS A 36 7.66 2.44 14.19
CA LYS A 36 7.00 3.28 13.18
C LYS A 36 5.70 3.84 13.69
N LEU A 37 4.90 3.03 14.39
CA LEU A 37 3.66 3.47 15.03
C LEU A 37 3.92 4.62 16.02
N VAL A 38 4.96 4.50 16.85
CA VAL A 38 5.37 5.56 17.77
C VAL A 38 5.72 6.85 17.03
N LYS A 39 6.47 6.76 15.91
CA LYS A 39 6.83 7.93 15.10
C LYS A 39 5.61 8.54 14.40
N GLY A 40 4.72 7.72 13.87
CA GLY A 40 3.48 8.14 13.23
C GLY A 40 2.56 8.89 14.20
N MET A 41 2.32 8.33 15.39
CA MET A 41 1.52 9.00 16.42
C MET A 41 2.11 10.34 16.85
N LYS A 42 3.44 10.45 17.00
CA LYS A 42 4.08 11.75 17.31
C LYS A 42 3.82 12.82 16.24
N ILE A 43 3.71 12.42 14.97
CA ILE A 43 3.38 13.35 13.88
C ILE A 43 1.92 13.79 13.98
N ILE A 44 1.02 12.84 14.25
CA ILE A 44 -0.42 13.10 14.38
C ILE A 44 -0.71 13.99 15.60
N GLU A 45 -0.16 13.66 16.76
CA GLU A 45 -0.28 14.44 18.00
C GLU A 45 0.33 15.84 17.88
N GLY A 46 1.32 16.02 17.01
CA GLY A 46 1.94 17.30 16.72
C GLY A 46 1.18 18.17 15.70
N SER A 47 0.13 17.63 15.08
CA SER A 47 -0.72 18.36 14.14
C SER A 47 -1.94 18.93 14.87
N ASP A 48 -2.29 20.19 14.60
CA ASP A 48 -3.44 20.88 15.23
C ASP A 48 -4.80 20.40 14.66
N ASP A 49 -4.75 19.37 13.81
CA ASP A 49 -5.91 18.80 13.14
C ASP A 49 -6.43 17.60 13.92
N ARG A 50 -7.72 17.61 14.26
CA ARG A 50 -8.34 16.50 15.02
C ARG A 50 -8.55 15.31 14.10
N CYS A 51 -7.46 14.59 13.81
CA CYS A 51 -7.54 13.31 13.15
C CYS A 51 -8.15 12.30 14.13
N GLY A 52 -9.11 11.48 13.69
CA GLY A 52 -9.79 10.46 14.51
C GLY A 52 -8.91 9.29 14.96
N ILE A 53 -7.59 9.44 14.93
CA ILE A 53 -6.60 8.43 15.27
C ILE A 53 -6.11 8.70 16.70
N GLY A 54 -6.58 7.90 17.66
CA GLY A 54 -6.27 8.10 19.09
C GLY A 54 -5.30 7.07 19.66
N SER A 55 -5.02 6.00 18.93
CA SER A 55 -4.23 4.87 19.40
C SER A 55 -3.34 4.26 18.31
N TYR A 56 -2.40 3.42 18.74
CA TYR A 56 -1.59 2.61 17.81
C TYR A 56 -2.44 1.64 16.99
N ASP A 57 -3.54 1.14 17.57
CA ASP A 57 -4.47 0.27 16.85
C ASP A 57 -5.20 1.02 15.74
N ASP A 58 -5.68 2.24 16.02
CA ASP A 58 -6.33 3.09 15.00
C ASP A 58 -5.38 3.39 13.83
N LEU A 59 -4.11 3.69 14.15
CA LEU A 59 -3.09 3.95 13.14
C LEU A 59 -2.72 2.70 12.34
N ALA A 60 -2.58 1.55 13.01
CA ALA A 60 -2.32 0.27 12.36
C ALA A 60 -3.49 -0.14 11.45
N CYS A 61 -4.73 0.08 11.88
CA CYS A 61 -5.93 -0.16 11.07
C CYS A 61 -5.93 0.73 9.82
N LEU A 62 -5.61 2.02 9.95
CA LEU A 62 -5.50 2.92 8.79
C LEU A 62 -4.46 2.42 7.78
N TRP A 63 -3.26 2.07 8.26
CA TRP A 63 -2.18 1.59 7.38
C TRP A 63 -2.50 0.24 6.76
N ALA A 64 -3.17 -0.66 7.48
CA ALA A 64 -3.64 -1.92 6.94
C ALA A 64 -4.71 -1.72 5.85
N MET A 65 -5.67 -0.81 6.05
CA MET A 65 -6.66 -0.45 5.02
C MET A 65 -5.98 0.07 3.74
N GLN A 66 -5.04 1.00 3.90
CA GLN A 66 -4.28 1.54 2.76
C GLN A 66 -3.46 0.47 2.02
N TYR A 67 -2.95 -0.52 2.74
CA TYR A 67 -2.23 -1.64 2.14
C TYR A 67 -3.14 -2.55 1.31
N VAL A 68 -4.30 -2.90 1.85
CA VAL A 68 -5.33 -3.67 1.14
C VAL A 68 -5.76 -2.94 -0.13
N ASP A 69 -6.04 -1.63 -0.02
CA ASP A 69 -6.38 -0.81 -1.18
C ASP A 69 -5.27 -0.82 -2.22
N MET A 70 -4.01 -0.61 -1.82
CA MET A 70 -2.86 -0.67 -2.74
C MET A 70 -2.82 -1.99 -3.51
N ILE A 71 -3.00 -3.12 -2.83
CA ILE A 71 -3.02 -4.45 -3.47
C ILE A 71 -4.16 -4.56 -4.47
N THR A 72 -5.37 -4.15 -4.09
CA THR A 72 -6.55 -4.24 -4.95
C THR A 72 -6.40 -3.39 -6.22
N HIS A 73 -5.86 -2.18 -6.08
CA HIS A 73 -5.55 -1.32 -7.24
C HIS A 73 -4.47 -1.95 -8.12
N TYR A 74 -3.40 -2.51 -7.54
CA TYR A 74 -2.34 -3.16 -8.29
C TYR A 74 -2.83 -4.39 -9.07
N ARG A 75 -3.61 -5.27 -8.44
CA ARG A 75 -4.22 -6.43 -9.10
C ARG A 75 -5.06 -6.01 -10.30
N SER A 76 -5.88 -4.99 -10.12
CA SER A 76 -6.71 -4.42 -11.19
C SER A 76 -5.86 -3.87 -12.34
N TYR A 77 -4.79 -3.14 -12.02
CA TYR A 77 -3.83 -2.63 -13.00
C TYR A 77 -3.18 -3.76 -13.80
N VAL A 78 -2.67 -4.80 -13.16
CA VAL A 78 -2.01 -5.93 -13.85
C VAL A 78 -2.98 -6.63 -14.81
N VAL A 79 -4.23 -6.86 -14.39
CA VAL A 79 -5.26 -7.48 -15.23
C VAL A 79 -5.58 -6.61 -16.45
N LEU A 80 -5.79 -5.31 -16.25
CA LEU A 80 -6.08 -4.37 -17.34
C LEU A 80 -4.89 -4.23 -18.30
N ARG A 81 -3.67 -4.24 -17.77
CA ARG A 81 -2.41 -4.19 -18.54
C ARG A 81 -2.27 -5.43 -19.41
N HIS A 82 -2.53 -6.61 -18.85
CA HIS A 82 -2.49 -7.88 -19.58
C HIS A 82 -3.55 -7.95 -20.70
N ARG A 83 -4.71 -7.31 -20.49
CA ARG A 83 -5.77 -7.19 -21.52
C ARG A 83 -5.49 -6.11 -22.57
N GLY A 84 -4.37 -5.39 -22.47
CA GLY A 84 -3.98 -4.36 -23.44
C GLY A 84 -4.91 -3.14 -23.42
N PHE A 85 -5.45 -2.76 -22.26
CA PHE A 85 -6.37 -1.64 -22.18
C PHE A 85 -5.68 -0.32 -22.59
N PRO A 86 -6.22 0.43 -23.56
CA PRO A 86 -5.55 1.61 -24.09
C PRO A 86 -5.43 2.71 -23.04
N LYS A 87 -4.29 3.42 -23.03
CA LYS A 87 -3.98 4.54 -22.13
C LYS A 87 -3.97 4.18 -20.63
N LEU A 88 -3.93 2.90 -20.29
CA LEU A 88 -3.91 2.45 -18.89
C LEU A 88 -2.70 3.01 -18.13
N ASP A 89 -1.49 2.91 -18.69
CA ASP A 89 -0.28 3.41 -18.03
C ASP A 89 -0.34 4.92 -17.79
N PHE A 90 -0.94 5.67 -18.73
CA PHE A 90 -1.16 7.10 -18.55
C PHE A 90 -2.10 7.36 -17.37
N VAL A 91 -3.23 6.65 -17.26
CA VAL A 91 -4.16 6.82 -16.13
C VAL A 91 -3.50 6.39 -14.82
N TRP A 92 -2.75 5.30 -14.84
CA TRP A 92 -2.05 4.76 -13.67
C TRP A 92 -1.00 5.73 -13.13
N ASP A 93 -0.19 6.33 -14.01
CA ASP A 93 0.83 7.32 -13.64
C ASP A 93 0.23 8.63 -13.10
N HIS A 94 -1.04 8.91 -13.42
CA HIS A 94 -1.74 10.14 -13.01
C HIS A 94 -2.77 9.92 -11.89
N MET A 95 -2.94 8.70 -11.37
CA MET A 95 -3.70 8.52 -10.12
C MET A 95 -2.96 9.23 -8.98
N GLN A 96 -3.59 10.29 -8.46
CA GLN A 96 -2.98 11.25 -7.54
C GLN A 96 -2.31 10.60 -6.31
N ASN A 97 -1.14 11.15 -5.96
CA ASN A 97 -0.24 10.78 -4.86
C ASN A 97 -0.69 11.23 -3.46
N ASP A 98 -1.90 11.81 -3.31
CA ASP A 98 -2.22 12.61 -2.12
C ASP A 98 -2.42 11.77 -0.85
N PHE A 99 -2.72 10.47 -0.97
CA PHE A 99 -2.92 9.61 0.20
C PHE A 99 -2.12 8.31 0.19
N PHE A 100 -1.76 7.78 -0.99
CA PHE A 100 -0.86 6.64 -1.09
C PHE A 100 -0.48 6.40 -2.56
N PRO A 101 0.79 6.15 -2.95
CA PRO A 101 1.13 5.94 -4.36
C PRO A 101 0.73 4.51 -4.80
N PRO A 102 -0.30 4.32 -5.64
CA PRO A 102 -0.58 3.00 -6.21
C PRO A 102 0.60 2.47 -7.03
N ASN A 103 1.45 3.36 -7.52
CA ASN A 103 2.67 3.02 -8.24
C ASN A 103 3.79 2.41 -7.37
N LEU A 104 3.62 2.32 -6.04
CA LEU A 104 4.64 1.77 -5.14
C LEU A 104 5.00 0.32 -5.51
N LEU A 105 3.98 -0.52 -5.71
CA LEU A 105 4.18 -1.91 -6.15
C LEU A 105 4.75 -1.99 -7.57
N THR A 106 4.35 -1.10 -8.48
CA THR A 106 4.94 -1.07 -9.83
C THR A 106 6.43 -0.69 -9.82
N LYS A 107 6.86 0.12 -8.86
CA LYS A 107 8.29 0.44 -8.69
C LYS A 107 9.08 -0.77 -8.19
N ILE A 108 8.51 -1.55 -7.27
CA ILE A 108 9.11 -2.79 -6.79
C ILE A 108 9.12 -3.84 -7.92
N GLU A 109 8.02 -3.97 -8.66
CA GLU A 109 7.87 -4.86 -9.81
C GLU A 109 8.97 -4.62 -10.86
N ARG A 110 9.28 -3.36 -11.18
CA ARG A 110 10.33 -3.03 -12.17
C ARG A 110 11.71 -3.61 -11.82
N GLU A 111 12.00 -3.81 -10.54
CA GLU A 111 13.27 -4.39 -10.07
C GLU A 111 13.19 -5.89 -9.80
N LYS A 112 12.02 -6.40 -9.45
CA LYS A 112 11.83 -7.75 -8.87
C LYS A 112 10.94 -8.69 -9.69
N ASP A 113 10.38 -8.21 -10.80
CA ASP A 113 9.38 -8.88 -11.64
C ASP A 113 7.99 -8.98 -10.99
N THR A 114 6.96 -9.18 -11.81
CA THR A 114 5.56 -9.30 -11.39
C THR A 114 5.35 -10.51 -10.47
N ARG A 115 6.08 -11.62 -10.70
CA ARG A 115 6.00 -12.83 -9.86
C ARG A 115 6.34 -12.56 -8.39
N TYR A 116 7.35 -11.73 -8.13
CA TYR A 116 7.70 -11.35 -6.75
C TYR A 116 6.54 -10.64 -6.05
N ILE A 117 5.76 -9.82 -6.76
CA ILE A 117 4.61 -9.14 -6.16
C ILE A 117 3.51 -10.13 -5.83
N PHE A 118 3.16 -11.05 -6.74
CA PHE A 118 2.10 -12.01 -6.48
C PHE A 118 2.50 -13.06 -5.44
N GLU A 119 3.62 -13.74 -5.64
CA GLU A 119 4.05 -14.85 -4.79
C GLU A 119 4.68 -14.37 -3.47
N GLY A 120 5.44 -13.27 -3.51
CA GLY A 120 6.23 -12.79 -2.38
C GLY A 120 5.55 -11.72 -1.52
N ILE A 121 4.52 -11.03 -2.03
CA ILE A 121 3.84 -9.97 -1.28
C ILE A 121 2.36 -10.29 -1.11
N ILE A 122 1.67 -10.70 -2.17
CA ILE A 122 0.22 -10.88 -2.15
C ILE A 122 -0.18 -12.24 -1.56
N GLU A 123 0.54 -13.31 -1.88
CA GLU A 123 0.27 -14.66 -1.37
C GLU A 123 0.75 -14.87 0.07
N GLN A 124 1.79 -14.16 0.49
CA GLN A 124 2.29 -14.14 1.87
C GLN A 124 1.47 -13.17 2.74
N MET A 125 0.15 -13.43 2.81
CA MET A 125 -0.80 -12.58 3.51
C MET A 125 -0.39 -12.33 4.97
N GLY A 126 -0.17 -11.07 5.32
CA GLY A 126 0.19 -10.67 6.68
C GLY A 126 1.67 -10.80 7.03
N GLU A 127 2.54 -11.19 6.10
CA GLU A 127 4.01 -11.15 6.30
C GLU A 127 4.63 -9.89 5.67
N TYR A 128 3.83 -9.12 4.94
CA TYR A 128 4.22 -7.88 4.28
C TYR A 128 3.14 -6.82 4.49
N CYS A 129 3.55 -5.59 4.76
CA CYS A 129 2.63 -4.47 4.93
C CYS A 129 3.05 -3.20 4.19
N LEU A 130 2.29 -2.12 4.40
CA LEU A 130 2.55 -0.79 3.85
C LEU A 130 3.97 -0.30 4.15
N ILE A 131 4.42 -0.51 5.40
CA ILE A 131 5.70 -0.04 5.89
C ILE A 131 6.83 -0.76 5.15
N ASP A 132 6.71 -2.06 4.97
CA ASP A 132 7.67 -2.89 4.23
C ASP A 132 7.78 -2.43 2.78
N ALA A 133 6.64 -2.16 2.13
CA ALA A 133 6.57 -1.61 0.78
C ALA A 133 7.33 -0.28 0.65
N LEU A 134 7.12 0.63 1.60
CA LEU A 134 7.77 1.94 1.63
C LEU A 134 9.29 1.82 1.89
N MET A 135 9.68 0.93 2.79
CA MET A 135 11.09 0.66 3.09
C MET A 135 11.81 0.03 1.90
N GLU A 136 11.19 -0.94 1.23
CA GLU A 136 11.75 -1.60 0.06
C GLU A 136 11.88 -0.63 -1.12
N SER A 137 10.84 0.15 -1.41
CA SER A 137 10.89 1.20 -2.44
C SER A 137 11.97 2.25 -2.17
N SER A 138 12.18 2.62 -0.90
CA SER A 138 13.25 3.53 -0.49
C SER A 138 14.63 2.91 -0.67
N SER A 139 14.78 1.63 -0.36
CA SER A 139 16.02 0.86 -0.57
C SER A 139 16.37 0.72 -2.06
N ILE A 140 15.37 0.48 -2.92
CA ILE A 140 15.52 0.48 -4.37
C ILE A 140 15.99 1.86 -4.86
N GLY A 141 15.34 2.93 -4.41
CA GLY A 141 15.72 4.30 -4.76
C GLY A 141 17.17 4.64 -4.40
N LYS A 142 17.61 4.28 -3.18
CA LYS A 142 19.00 4.49 -2.74
C LYS A 142 20.01 3.71 -3.60
N ARG A 143 19.70 2.46 -3.95
CA ARG A 143 20.55 1.63 -4.82
C ARG A 143 20.66 2.19 -6.24
N ALA A 144 19.57 2.70 -6.79
CA ALA A 144 19.60 3.36 -8.09
C ALA A 144 20.51 4.58 -8.08
N VAL A 145 20.39 5.48 -7.09
CA VAL A 145 21.24 6.67 -6.95
C VAL A 145 22.73 6.30 -6.87
N CYS A 146 23.10 5.29 -6.08
CA CYS A 146 24.49 4.82 -6.01
C CYS A 146 25.04 4.27 -7.33
N ARG A 147 24.20 3.71 -8.21
CA ARG A 147 24.63 3.21 -9.53
C ARG A 147 24.90 4.33 -10.54
N TYR A 148 24.29 5.51 -10.36
CA TYR A 148 24.47 6.65 -11.27
C TYR A 148 25.57 7.64 -10.81
N THR A 149 26.14 7.45 -9.62
CA THR A 149 27.24 8.27 -9.10
C THR A 149 28.62 7.63 -9.30
N VAL A 150 28.77 6.72 -10.27
CA VAL A 150 30.04 6.07 -10.65
C VAL A 150 30.41 6.46 -12.06
#